data_AF-A0AAX0KN54-F1
#
_entry.id   AF-A0AAX0KN54-F1
#
_cell.length_a   1.000
_cell.length_b   1.000
_cell.length_c   1.000
_cell.angle_alpha   90.00
_cell.angle_beta   90.00
_cell.angle_gamma   90.00
#
_symmetry.space_group_name_H-M   'P 1'
#
loop_
_entity.id
_entity.type
_entity.pdbx_description
1 polymer ?
#
loop_
_entity_poly.entity_id
_entity_poly.type
_entity_poly.pdbx_seq_one_letter_code
_entity_poly.pdbx_strand_id
1 'polypeptide(L)' 'MINLDDFREEHAEALDAASEFSRRARKGLPSDRWATQRQLHLVAKGIDAMNQIMAMQRTFLEAIVSEEYADRDG' A
#
# COMPACT_ATOMS: atom_id res chain seq x y z
N MET A 1 4.87 10.46 13.90
CA MET A 1 5.20 10.22 12.48
C MET A 1 5.48 8.73 12.35
N ILE A 2 4.76 8.01 11.49
CA ILE A 2 5.00 6.58 11.30
C ILE A 2 6.41 6.41 10.72
N ASN A 3 7.24 5.57 11.33
CA ASN A 3 8.50 5.18 10.74
C ASN A 3 8.21 4.19 9.60
N LEU A 4 8.60 4.56 8.39
CA LEU A 4 8.31 3.77 7.19
C LEU A 4 9.07 2.44 7.17
N ASP A 5 10.22 2.36 7.83
CA ASP A 5 10.99 1.12 7.90
C ASP A 5 10.30 0.11 8.83
N ASP A 6 9.87 0.56 10.01
CA ASP A 6 9.10 -0.28 10.96
C ASP A 6 7.76 -0.73 10.34
N PHE A 7 7.08 0.17 9.64
CA PHE A 7 5.83 -0.14 8.92
C PHE A 7 6.04 -1.20 7.83
N ARG A 8 7.15 -1.10 7.09
CA ARG A 8 7.50 -2.07 6.04
C ARG A 8 7.85 -3.42 6.63
N GLU A 9 8.59 -3.45 7.73
CA GLU A 9 8.95 -4.69 8.41
C GLU A 9 7.72 -5.40 8.97
N GLU A 10 6.79 -4.66 9.60
CA GLU A 10 5.52 -5.17 10.12
C GLU A 10 4.60 -5.74 9.01
N HIS A 11 4.57 -5.09 7.84
CA HIS A 11 3.68 -5.47 6.75
C HIS A 11 4.34 -6.28 5.62
N ALA A 12 5.60 -6.67 5.76
CA ALA A 12 6.38 -7.32 4.70
C ALA A 12 5.68 -8.54 4.08
N GLU A 13 5.24 -9.50 4.90
CA GLU A 13 4.56 -10.72 4.42
C GLU A 13 3.24 -10.40 3.70
N ALA A 14 2.51 -9.38 4.17
CA ALA A 14 1.24 -8.97 3.60
C ALA A 14 1.43 -8.24 2.25
N LEU A 15 2.43 -7.37 2.16
CA LEU A 15 2.80 -6.65 0.94
C LEU A 15 3.30 -7.61 -0.15
N ASP A 16 4.09 -8.62 0.23
CA ASP A 16 4.54 -9.67 -0.67
C ASP A 16 3.36 -10.51 -1.19
N ALA A 17 2.44 -10.89 -0.30
CA ALA A 17 1.24 -11.63 -0.68
C ALA A 17 0.37 -10.84 -1.66
N ALA A 18 0.14 -9.54 -1.41
CA ALA A 18 -0.62 -8.67 -2.30
C ALA A 18 0.07 -8.49 -3.67
N SER A 19 1.40 -8.36 -3.68
CA SER A 19 2.20 -8.24 -4.90
C SER A 19 2.13 -9.51 -5.75
N GLU A 20 2.28 -10.68 -5.12
CA GLU A 20 2.17 -11.98 -5.78
C GLU A 20 0.75 -12.22 -6.31
N PHE A 21 -0.28 -11.82 -5.54
CA PHE A 21 -1.67 -11.87 -5.98
C PHE A 21 -1.90 -11.03 -7.24
N SER A 22 -1.43 -9.78 -7.25
CA SER A 22 -1.53 -8.92 -8.45
C SER A 22 -0.81 -9.54 -9.64
N ARG A 23 0.40 -10.08 -9.44
CA ARG A 23 1.19 -10.73 -10.50
C ARG A 23 0.46 -11.93 -11.10
N ARG A 24 -0.21 -12.74 -10.28
CA ARG A 24 -0.98 -13.91 -10.73
C ARG A 24 -2.30 -13.52 -11.41
N ALA A 25 -3.00 -12.55 -10.86
CA ALA A 25 -4.23 -12.01 -11.45
C ALA A 25 -3.98 -11.47 -12.86
N ARG A 26 -2.87 -10.73 -13.08
CA ARG A 26 -2.45 -10.26 -14.42
C ARG A 26 -2.18 -11.39 -15.42
N LYS A 27 -1.83 -12.58 -14.94
CA LYS A 27 -1.64 -13.78 -15.77
C LYS A 27 -2.94 -14.58 -15.97
N GLY A 28 -4.08 -14.09 -15.48
CA GLY A 28 -5.38 -14.75 -15.58
C GLY A 28 -5.53 -15.98 -14.68
N LEU A 29 -4.68 -16.13 -13.65
CA LEU A 29 -4.77 -17.26 -12.73
C LEU A 29 -5.87 -17.03 -11.69
N PRO A 30 -6.93 -17.86 -11.67
CA PRO A 30 -8.04 -17.65 -10.76
C PRO A 30 -7.65 -18.00 -9.31
N SER A 31 -8.07 -17.16 -8.37
CA SER A 31 -7.60 -17.20 -6.96
C SER A 31 -7.98 -18.47 -6.21
N ASP A 32 -9.11 -19.08 -6.56
CA ASP A 32 -9.60 -20.35 -6.01
C ASP A 32 -8.64 -21.53 -6.22
N ARG A 33 -7.80 -21.47 -7.25
CA ARG A 33 -6.85 -22.53 -7.60
C ARG A 33 -5.49 -22.44 -6.92
N TRP A 34 -5.18 -21.33 -6.26
CA TRP A 34 -3.84 -21.12 -5.72
C TRP A 34 -3.78 -20.40 -4.38
N ALA A 35 -4.83 -19.68 -3.97
CA ALA A 35 -4.86 -18.96 -2.72
C ALA A 35 -5.70 -19.70 -1.67
N THR A 36 -5.05 -20.05 -0.57
CA THR A 36 -5.70 -20.47 0.68
C THR A 36 -6.40 -19.28 1.35
N GLN A 37 -7.32 -19.56 2.27
CA GLN A 37 -7.97 -18.51 3.07
C GLN A 37 -6.96 -17.63 3.82
N ARG A 38 -5.87 -18.22 4.34
CA ARG A 38 -4.78 -17.46 4.98
C ARG A 38 -4.11 -16.49 4.00
N GLN A 39 -3.83 -16.94 2.77
CA GLN A 39 -3.23 -16.08 1.75
C GLN A 39 -4.16 -14.95 1.34
N LEU A 40 -5.46 -15.21 1.18
CA LEU A 40 -6.44 -14.15 0.89
C LEU A 40 -6.50 -13.10 2.01
N HIS A 41 -6.39 -13.53 3.27
CA HIS A 41 -6.32 -12.61 4.41
C HIS A 41 -5.05 -11.74 4.38
N LEU A 42 -3.90 -12.34 4.07
CA LEU A 42 -2.63 -11.61 3.91
C LEU A 42 -2.69 -10.62 2.73
N VAL A 43 -3.31 -11.00 1.61
CA VAL A 43 -3.55 -10.11 0.48
C VAL A 43 -4.40 -8.92 0.88
N ALA A 44 -5.50 -9.15 1.61
CA ALA A 44 -6.37 -8.06 2.09
C ALA A 44 -5.61 -7.10 3.00
N LYS A 45 -4.80 -7.62 3.94
CA LYS A 45 -3.91 -6.80 4.78
C LYS A 45 -2.90 -5.99 3.96
N GLY A 46 -2.32 -6.60 2.91
CA GLY A 46 -1.36 -5.92 2.06
C GLY A 46 -1.98 -4.79 1.25
N ILE A 47 -3.20 -4.98 0.74
CA ILE A 47 -3.97 -3.92 0.06
C ILE A 47 -4.28 -2.78 1.02
N ASP A 48 -4.68 -3.07 2.26
CA ASP A 48 -4.91 -2.04 3.26
C ASP A 48 -3.64 -1.25 3.59
N ALA A 49 -2.52 -1.94 3.78
CA ALA A 49 -1.22 -1.29 3.98
C ALA A 49 -0.83 -0.38 2.80
N MET A 50 -1.10 -0.79 1.56
CA MET A 50 -0.88 0.06 0.37
C MET A 50 -1.78 1.31 0.39
N ASN A 51 -3.03 1.20 0.84
CA ASN A 51 -3.92 2.36 1.00
C ASN A 51 -3.40 3.33 2.05
N GLN A 52 -2.87 2.84 3.16
CA GLN A 52 -2.26 3.68 4.19
C GLN A 52 -1.02 4.42 3.66
N ILE A 53 -0.16 3.74 2.89
CA ILE A 53 0.98 4.38 2.22
C ILE A 53 0.50 5.49 1.27
N MET A 54 -0.51 5.23 0.45
CA MET A 54 -1.07 6.24 -0.46
C MET A 54 -1.65 7.44 0.30
N ALA A 55 -2.32 7.20 1.43
CA ALA A 55 -2.84 8.28 2.27
C ALA A 55 -1.70 9.15 2.84
N MET A 56 -0.62 8.54 3.34
CA MET A 56 0.56 9.27 3.80
C MET A 56 1.21 10.11 2.69
N GLN A 57 1.36 9.53 1.50
CA GLN A 57 1.90 10.23 0.33
C GLN A 57 1.03 11.41 -0.07
N ARG A 58 -0.30 11.22 -0.05
CA ARG A 58 -1.26 12.30 -0.33
C ARG A 58 -1.12 13.44 0.66
N THR A 59 -1.12 13.17 1.97
CA THR A 59 -0.97 14.20 3.00
C THR A 59 0.35 14.97 2.85
N PHE A 60 1.44 14.27 2.54
CA PHE A 60 2.73 14.92 2.27
C PHE A 60 2.68 15.84 1.05
N LEU A 61 2.09 15.39 -0.06
CA LEU A 61 1.93 16.22 -1.26
C LEU A 61 1.03 17.43 -1.01
N GLU A 62 -0.08 17.25 -0.28
CA GLU A 62 -0.97 18.36 0.10
C GLU A 62 -0.24 19.42 0.95
N ALA A 63 0.66 19.00 1.85
CA ALA A 63 1.48 19.91 2.63
C ALA A 63 2.46 20.72 1.76
N ILE A 64 3.22 20.05 0.88
CA ILE A 64 4.14 20.73 -0.05
C ILE A 64 3.40 21.74 -0.92
N VAL A 65 2.28 21.34 -1.51
CA VAL A 65 1.48 22.19 -2.38
C VAL A 65 0.94 23.39 -1.59
N SER A 66 0.45 23.18 -0.37
CA SER A 66 -0.04 24.28 0.48
C SER A 66 1.05 25.29 0.84
N GLU A 67 2.28 24.83 1.10
CA GLU A 67 3.42 25.72 1.36
C GLU A 67 3.80 26.52 0.10
N GLU A 68 3.85 25.87 -1.08
CA GLU A 68 4.20 26.55 -2.34
C GLU A 68 3.17 27.62 -2.76
N TYR A 69 1.89 27.43 -2.43
CA TYR A 69 0.86 28.46 -2.66
C TYR A 69 0.88 29.57 -1.61
N ALA A 70 1.24 29.29 -0.36
CA ALA A 70 1.35 30.31 0.68
C ALA A 70 2.48 31.33 0.39
N ASP A 71 3.59 30.87 -0.20
CA ASP A 71 4.72 31.73 -0.60
C ASP A 71 4.46 32.56 -1.88
N ARG A 72 3.41 32.25 -2.65
CA ARG A 72 3.07 32.99 -3.90
C ARG A 72 2.10 34.15 -3.69
N ASP A 73 1.30 34.09 -2.62
CA ASP A 73 0.29 35.10 -2.29
C ASP A 73 0.73 36.05 -1.14
N GLY A 74 1.96 35.85 -0.62
CA GLY A 74 2.60 36.66 0.43
C GLY A 74 3.49 37.80 -0.06
#